data_AF-A0A8H3KZU6-F1
#
_entry.id   AF-A0A8H3KZU6-F1
#
_cell.length_a   1.000
_cell.length_b   1.000
_cell.length_c   1.000
_cell.angle_alpha   90.00
_cell.angle_beta   90.00
_cell.angle_gamma   90.00
#
_symmetry.space_group_name_H-M   'P 1'
#
loop_
_entity.id
_entity.type
_entity.pdbx_description
1 polymer ?
#
loop_
_entity_poly.entity_id
_entity_poly.type
_entity_poly.pdbx_seq_one_letter_code
_entity_poly.pdbx_strand_id
1 'polypeptide(L)' 'MDDKLLPKLSQNLLEILNDDEYYDIKIEVGNDPYKNDVTLSFIKLPNISPEIFQIILRYIYGGKLL' A
#
# COMPACT_ATOMS: atom_id res chain seq x y z
N MET A 1 0.23 7.45 -23.93
CA MET A 1 0.73 8.11 -22.72
C MET A 1 1.13 6.98 -21.80
N ASP A 2 2.40 6.60 -21.85
CA ASP A 2 2.92 5.46 -21.11
C ASP A 2 3.11 5.90 -19.66
N ASP A 3 2.17 5.52 -18.80
CA ASP A 3 2.28 5.76 -17.36
C ASP A 3 3.35 4.82 -16.76
N LYS A 4 4.62 5.03 -17.16
CA LYS A 4 5.83 4.36 -16.67
C LYS A 4 6.01 4.51 -15.15
N LEU A 5 5.26 5.40 -14.52
CA LEU A 5 5.21 5.60 -13.07
C LEU A 5 4.74 4.36 -12.31
N LEU A 6 3.66 3.72 -12.77
CA LEU A 6 3.08 2.56 -12.07
C LEU A 6 3.98 1.31 -12.13
N PRO A 7 4.54 0.93 -13.30
CA PRO A 7 5.49 -0.18 -13.38
C PRO A 7 6.77 0.08 -12.54
N LYS A 8 7.29 1.31 -12.57
CA LYS A 8 8.51 1.67 -11.81
C LYS A 8 8.26 1.62 -10.30
N LEU A 9 7.12 2.13 -9.84
CA LEU A 9 6.73 2.07 -8.43
C LEU A 9 6.52 0.63 -7.97
N SER A 10 5.85 -0.20 -8.78
CA SER A 10 5.66 -1.62 -8.48
C SER A 10 6.99 -2.37 -8.39
N GLN A 11 7.97 -2.07 -9.25
CA GLN A 11 9.29 -2.71 -9.21
C GLN A 11 10.11 -2.27 -7.99
N ASN A 12 10.17 -0.97 -7.72
CA ASN A 12 10.88 -0.45 -6.54
C ASN A 12 10.29 -1.02 -5.24
N LEU A 13 8.98 -1.22 -5.21
CA LEU A 13 8.30 -1.83 -4.07
C LEU A 13 8.63 -3.32 -3.94
N LEU A 14 8.59 -4.08 -5.04
CA LEU A 14 9.00 -5.49 -5.03
C LEU A 14 10.48 -5.66 -4.63
N GLU A 15 11.36 -4.74 -5.03
CA GLU A 15 12.77 -4.73 -4.61
C GLU A 15 12.92 -4.55 -3.10
N ILE A 16 12.15 -3.65 -2.47
CA ILE A 16 12.16 -3.45 -1.01
C ILE A 16 11.57 -4.67 -0.28
N LEU A 17 10.58 -5.33 -0.88
CA LEU A 17 9.91 -6.48 -0.28
C LEU A 17 10.67 -7.79 -0.49
N ASN A 18 11.58 -7.90 -1.45
CA ASN A 18 12.34 -9.14 -1.68
C ASN A 18 13.53 -9.32 -0.72
N ASP A 19 13.67 -8.46 0.29
CA ASP A 19 14.71 -8.55 1.34
C ASP A 19 14.38 -9.60 2.42
N ASP A 20 13.22 -10.27 2.37
CA ASP A 20 12.70 -11.15 3.43
C ASP A 20 12.59 -10.48 4.82
N GLU A 21 12.84 -9.17 4.90
CA GLU A 21 12.75 -8.37 6.12
C GLU A 21 11.32 -7.93 6.40
N TYR A 22 11.01 -7.84 7.69
CA TYR A 22 9.73 -7.38 8.18
C TYR A 22 9.77 -5.87 8.39
N TYR A 23 8.78 -5.17 7.83
CA TYR A 23 8.72 -3.71 7.92
C TYR A 23 7.50 -3.25 8.73
N ASP A 24 7.68 -2.15 9.44
CA ASP A 24 6.58 -1.42 10.06
C ASP A 24 5.89 -0.56 8.99
N ILE A 25 4.58 -0.75 8.83
CA ILE A 25 3.80 -0.07 7.81
C ILE A 25 2.80 0.89 8.47
N LYS A 26 2.77 2.13 7.98
CA LYS A 26 1.79 3.14 8.34
C LYS A 26 0.94 3.46 7.13
N ILE A 27 -0.35 3.12 7.18
CA ILE A 27 -1.33 3.41 6.13
C ILE A 27 -2.16 4.61 6.56
N GLU A 28 -2.30 5.60 5.67
CA GLU A 28 -3.13 6.78 5.85
C GLU A 28 -4.30 6.72 4.87
N VAL A 29 -5.53 6.72 5.40
CA VAL A 29 -6.76 6.64 4.60
C VAL A 29 -7.64 7.85 4.89
N GLY A 30 -8.08 8.53 3.84
CA GLY A 30 -9.08 9.61 3.90
C GLY A 30 -10.48 9.09 3.54
N ASN A 31 -11.51 9.60 4.20
CA ASN A 31 -12.88 9.07 4.07
C ASN A 31 -13.77 9.81 3.06
N ASP A 32 -13.39 11.00 2.57
CA ASP A 32 -14.24 11.77 1.66
C ASP A 32 -13.40 12.77 0.82
N PRO A 33 -13.33 12.63 -0.52
CA PRO A 33 -12.63 13.57 -1.38
C PRO A 33 -13.40 14.89 -1.63
N TYR A 34 -14.65 15.01 -1.16
CA TYR A 34 -15.53 16.16 -1.37
C TYR A 34 -15.86 16.92 -0.08
N LYS A 35 -15.45 16.42 1.09
CA LYS A 35 -15.53 17.15 2.35
C LYS A 35 -14.16 17.67 2.76
N ASN A 36 -14.14 18.95 3.13
CA ASN A 36 -12.94 19.63 3.57
C ASN A 36 -12.38 19.07 4.90
N ASP A 37 -13.18 18.29 5.63
CA ASP A 37 -12.74 17.52 6.81
C ASP A 37 -12.29 16.13 6.38
N VAL A 38 -11.05 16.04 5.91
CA VAL A 38 -10.37 14.76 5.69
C VAL A 38 -10.11 14.13 7.05
N THR A 39 -10.97 13.21 7.47
CA THR A 39 -10.68 12.36 8.64
C THR A 39 -9.64 11.32 8.22
N LEU A 40 -8.39 11.55 8.64
CA LEU A 40 -7.27 10.65 8.38
C LEU A 40 -7.30 9.51 9.40
N SER A 41 -7.51 8.29 8.91
CA SER A 41 -7.36 7.08 9.72
C SER A 41 -5.95 6.53 9.51
N PHE A 42 -5.23 6.34 10.61
CA PHE A 42 -3.88 5.77 10.62
C PHE A 42 -3.93 4.34 11.13
N ILE A 43 -3.48 3.40 10.29
CA ILE A 43 -3.34 1.99 10.67
C ILE A 43 -1.84 1.69 10.75
N LYS A 44 -1.38 1.27 11.92
CA LYS A 44 -0.01 0.78 12.13
C LYS A 44 -0.03 -0.74 12.11
N LEU A 45 0.79 -1.32 11.24
CA LEU A 45 0.99 -2.75 11.13
C LEU A 45 2.47 -3.04 11.34
N PRO A 46 2.87 -3.45 12.55
CA PRO A 46 4.27 -3.72 12.83
C PRO A 46 4.69 -5.07 12.25
N ASN A 47 5.96 -5.18 11.86
CA ASN A 47 6.59 -6.40 11.37
C ASN A 47 5.74 -7.16 10.32
N ILE A 48 5.32 -6.50 9.25
CA ILE A 48 4.58 -7.12 8.15
C ILE A 48 5.57 -7.76 7.17
N SER A 49 5.29 -9.01 6.76
CA SER A 49 6.10 -9.68 5.74
C SER A 49 5.82 -9.11 4.34
N PRO A 50 6.79 -9.24 3.43
CA PRO A 50 6.66 -8.96 2.00
C PRO A 50 5.35 -9.45 1.35
N GLU A 51 4.97 -10.71 1.60
CA GLU A 51 3.80 -11.35 0.98
C GLU A 51 2.50 -10.76 1.51
N ILE A 52 2.41 -10.53 2.82
CA ILE A 52 1.23 -9.94 3.44
C ILE A 52 1.01 -8.52 2.94
N PHE A 53 2.08 -7.75 2.76
CA PHE A 53 1.97 -6.41 2.21
C PHE A 53 1.50 -6.40 0.74
N GLN A 54 1.97 -7.32 -0.10
CA GLN A 54 1.46 -7.48 -1.47
C GLN A 54 -0.04 -7.78 -1.50
N ILE A 55 -0.53 -8.62 -0.57
CA ILE A 55 -1.96 -8.92 -0.42
C ILE A 55 -2.75 -7.66 -0.05
N ILE A 56 -2.25 -6.86 0.91
CA ILE A 56 -2.88 -5.60 1.33
C ILE A 56 -2.97 -4.62 0.15
N LEU A 57 -1.90 -4.46 -0.63
CA LEU A 57 -1.92 -3.59 -1.80
C LEU A 57 -2.92 -4.07 -2.85
N ARG A 58 -2.93 -5.37 -3.14
CA ARG A 58 -3.91 -5.93 -4.08
C ARG A 58 -5.34 -5.71 -3.60
N TYR A 59 -5.59 -5.75 -2.30
CA TYR A 59 -6.90 -5.44 -1.73
C TYR A 59 -7.26 -3.95 -1.92
N ILE A 60 -6.35 -3.03 -1.59
CA ILE A 60 -6.57 -1.59 -1.69
C ILE A 60 -6.79 -1.15 -3.16
N TYR A 61 -5.98 -1.66 -4.09
CA TYR A 61 -6.05 -1.27 -5.50
C TYR A 61 -7.03 -2.11 -6.31
N GLY A 62 -7.27 -3.37 -5.93
CA GLY A 62 -8.09 -4.31 -6.69
C GLY A 62 -9.52 -4.49 -6.16
N GLY A 63 -9.82 -4.04 -4.93
CA GLY A 63 -11.15 -4.12 -4.34
C GLY A 63 -11.70 -5.53 -4.11
N LYS A 64 -10.89 -6.59 -4.30
CA LYS A 64 -11.30 -7.99 -4.18
C LYS A 64 -10.26 -8.79 -3.41
N LEU A 65 -10.66 -9.34 -2.26
CA LEU A 65 -9.93 -10.41 -1.58
C LEU A 65 -10.10 -11.68 -2.44
N LEU A 66 -9.02 -12.38 -2.78
CA LEU A 66 -9.13 -13.72 -3.38
C LEU A 66 -9.67 -14.71 -2.35
#